data_AF-A0A3M1CF42-F1
#
_entry.id   AF-A0A3M1CF42-F1
#
_cell.length_a   1.000
_cell.length_b   1.000
_cell.length_c   1.000
_cell.angle_alpha   90.00
_cell.angle_beta   90.00
_cell.angle_gamma   90.00
#
_symmetry.space_group_name_H-M   'P 1'
#
loop_
_entity.id
_entity.type
_entity.pdbx_description
1 polymer ?
#
loop_
_entity_poly.entity_id
_entity_poly.type
_entity_poly.pdbx_seq_one_letter_code
_entity_poly.pdbx_strand_id
1 'polypeptide(L)'
;MMKYFLCSLLMVRVVSGQILSSAYMQKEWKVNPFEQKYFVENKGQWGHKQVLNQPILIAYDGQHEDYFFTKNAVQIELVQKKWIKEEEYEKEREYKNRSKKQDREEEEYVLKEKREIIVGEWLNTNPNVTVIFEDKNLFYSSYTFKENGEF
;
A
#
# COMPACT_ATOMS: atom_id res chain seq x y z
N MET A 1 6.36 -33.14 -84.47
CA MET A 1 7.73 -33.63 -84.27
C MET A 1 8.37 -32.84 -83.14
N MET A 2 9.00 -33.53 -82.18
CA MET A 2 9.91 -33.07 -81.11
C MET A 2 9.32 -32.09 -80.07
N LYS A 3 8.95 -32.52 -78.85
CA LYS A 3 9.77 -32.94 -77.67
C LYS A 3 10.69 -31.85 -77.13
N TYR A 4 10.91 -31.92 -75.81
CA TYR A 4 11.83 -31.16 -74.93
C TYR A 4 11.22 -29.94 -74.23
N PHE A 5 11.43 -29.70 -72.94
CA PHE A 5 11.80 -30.52 -71.79
C PHE A 5 11.63 -29.59 -70.57
N LEU A 6 11.37 -30.17 -69.40
CA LEU A 6 11.24 -29.48 -68.12
C LEU A 6 12.39 -28.51 -67.83
N CYS A 7 12.09 -27.36 -67.22
CA CYS A 7 12.93 -26.74 -66.18
C CYS A 7 12.04 -25.79 -65.38
N SER A 8 11.41 -26.26 -64.29
CA SER A 8 11.96 -26.17 -62.93
C SER A 8 12.35 -24.74 -62.55
N LEU A 9 11.40 -24.00 -61.96
CA LEU A 9 11.72 -22.94 -61.02
C LEU A 9 10.65 -22.90 -59.92
N LEU A 10 10.81 -23.78 -58.94
CA LEU A 10 10.08 -23.75 -57.67
C LEU A 10 10.63 -22.55 -56.88
N MET A 11 9.90 -21.43 -56.93
CA MET A 11 10.13 -20.27 -56.06
C MET A 11 9.72 -20.64 -54.62
N VAL A 12 10.66 -21.20 -53.85
CA VAL A 12 10.50 -21.36 -52.40
C VAL A 12 10.67 -19.98 -51.76
N ARG A 13 9.57 -19.31 -51.44
CA ARG A 13 9.59 -18.14 -50.56
C ARG A 13 9.85 -18.60 -49.13
N VAL A 14 11.09 -18.48 -48.68
CA VAL A 14 11.41 -18.51 -47.25
C VAL A 14 10.91 -17.18 -46.67
N VAL A 15 9.76 -17.22 -46.02
CA VAL A 15 9.30 -16.12 -45.16
C VAL A 15 10.15 -16.19 -43.90
N SER A 16 11.22 -15.39 -43.86
CA SER A 16 11.98 -15.15 -42.64
C SER A 16 11.08 -14.42 -41.65
N GLY A 17 10.38 -15.18 -40.80
CA GLY A 17 9.66 -14.65 -39.67
C GLY A 17 10.66 -14.03 -38.71
N GLN A 18 10.80 -12.71 -38.74
CA GLN A 18 11.47 -11.97 -37.68
C GLN A 18 10.59 -12.09 -36.43
N ILE A 19 10.93 -13.05 -35.57
CA ILE A 19 10.39 -13.11 -34.22
C ILE A 19 10.96 -11.89 -33.50
N LEU A 20 10.16 -10.83 -33.40
CA LEU A 20 10.41 -9.75 -32.47
C LEU A 20 10.25 -10.32 -31.06
N SER A 21 11.34 -10.83 -30.49
CA SER A 21 11.41 -11.04 -29.05
C SER A 21 11.37 -9.66 -28.40
N SER A 22 10.17 -9.24 -28.02
CA SER A 22 9.96 -8.25 -26.98
C SER A 22 10.74 -8.73 -25.75
N ALA A 23 11.88 -8.11 -25.47
CA ALA A 23 12.50 -8.23 -24.17
C ALA A 23 11.54 -7.56 -23.17
N TYR A 24 10.61 -8.36 -22.64
CA TYR A 24 9.81 -7.96 -21.51
C TYR A 24 10.81 -7.71 -20.38
N MET A 25 11.08 -6.43 -20.12
CA MET A 25 11.93 -6.02 -19.01
C MET A 25 11.22 -6.53 -17.75
N GLN A 26 11.61 -7.71 -17.27
CA GLN A 26 11.12 -8.25 -16.01
C GLN A 26 11.59 -7.27 -14.95
N LYS A 27 10.70 -6.37 -14.54
CA LYS A 27 10.88 -5.58 -13.33
C LYS A 27 11.15 -6.60 -12.23
N GLU A 28 12.40 -6.69 -11.79
CA GLU A 28 12.78 -7.61 -10.72
C GLU A 28 11.86 -7.33 -9.54
N TRP A 29 11.08 -8.34 -9.16
CA TRP A 29 10.21 -8.27 -8.00
C TRP A 29 11.11 -8.15 -6.77
N LYS A 30 11.33 -6.92 -6.30
CA LYS A 30 11.95 -6.67 -5.01
C LYS A 30 10.93 -6.99 -3.92
N VAL A 31 11.02 -8.19 -3.36
CA VAL A 31 10.28 -8.56 -2.16
C VAL A 31 11.04 -7.98 -0.97
N ASN A 32 10.40 -7.08 -0.22
CA ASN A 32 10.95 -6.64 1.06
C ASN A 32 10.68 -7.74 2.10
N PRO A 33 11.71 -8.42 2.63
CA PRO A 33 11.51 -9.54 3.56
C PRO A 33 10.90 -9.10 4.91
N PHE A 34 10.85 -7.80 5.19
CA PHE A 34 10.25 -7.23 6.39
C PHE A 34 8.84 -6.68 6.14
N GLU A 35 8.35 -6.69 4.90
CA GLU A 35 7.00 -6.23 4.58
C GLU A 35 6.00 -7.37 4.83
N GLN A 36 5.15 -7.15 5.83
CA GLN A 36 4.08 -8.08 6.18
C GLN A 36 2.83 -7.75 5.37
N LYS A 37 2.40 -8.68 4.51
CA LYS A 37 1.22 -8.56 3.65
C LYS A 37 0.09 -9.45 4.14
N TYR A 38 -0.41 -9.21 5.34
CA TYR A 38 -1.55 -9.95 5.89
C TYR A 38 -2.50 -9.02 6.63
N PHE A 39 -3.78 -9.40 6.60
CA PHE A 39 -4.80 -8.77 7.41
C PHE A 39 -4.77 -9.33 8.83
N VAL A 40 -5.11 -8.47 9.79
CA VAL A 40 -5.09 -8.78 11.22
C VAL A 40 -6.49 -8.60 11.78
N GLU A 41 -6.97 -9.62 12.46
CA GLU A 41 -8.22 -9.56 13.19
C GLU A 41 -8.10 -8.61 14.38
N ASN A 42 -9.09 -7.74 14.58
CA ASN A 42 -9.13 -6.87 15.73
C ASN A 42 -9.47 -7.68 16.99
N LYS A 43 -8.48 -7.82 17.87
CA LYS A 43 -8.58 -8.39 19.23
C LYS A 43 -8.47 -7.31 20.33
N GLY A 44 -8.52 -6.02 19.96
CA GLY A 44 -8.41 -4.89 20.88
C GLY A 44 -7.38 -3.84 20.46
N GLN A 45 -6.53 -4.13 19.47
CA GLN A 45 -5.46 -3.25 18.99
C GLN A 45 -6.00 -1.88 18.55
N TRP A 46 -7.23 -1.85 18.03
CA TRP A 46 -7.90 -0.63 17.56
C TRP A 46 -9.14 -0.25 18.38
N GLY A 47 -9.20 -0.60 19.66
CA GLY A 47 -10.37 -0.29 20.53
C GLY A 47 -10.70 1.20 20.65
N HIS A 48 -9.71 2.08 20.47
CA HIS A 48 -9.86 3.54 20.51
C HIS A 48 -10.31 4.15 19.17
N LYS A 49 -10.43 3.34 18.10
CA LYS A 49 -10.69 3.81 16.74
C LYS A 49 -11.99 3.23 16.20
N GLN A 50 -12.77 4.08 15.55
CA GLN A 50 -14.02 3.71 14.89
C GLN A 50 -14.06 4.34 13.51
N VAL A 51 -14.68 3.65 12.56
CA VAL A 51 -14.94 4.16 11.21
C VAL A 51 -16.45 4.26 11.06
N LEU A 52 -16.98 5.45 10.81
CA LEU A 52 -18.42 5.73 10.76
C LEU A 52 -19.17 5.17 11.98
N ASN A 53 -18.63 5.36 13.19
CA ASN A 53 -19.16 4.86 14.47
C ASN A 53 -19.27 3.33 14.56
N GLN A 54 -18.60 2.58 13.69
CA GLN A 54 -18.51 1.13 13.77
C GLN A 54 -17.12 0.69 14.25
N PRO A 55 -17.04 -0.37 15.07
CA PRO A 55 -15.77 -0.95 15.46
C PRO A 55 -15.08 -1.60 14.26
N ILE A 56 -13.75 -1.51 14.26
CA ILE A 56 -12.91 -2.20 13.28
C ILE A 56 -12.99 -3.70 13.55
N LEU A 57 -13.20 -4.50 12.52
CA LEU A 57 -13.20 -5.96 12.59
C LEU A 57 -11.86 -6.53 12.17
N ILE A 58 -11.30 -5.97 11.11
CA ILE A 58 -10.05 -6.39 10.49
C ILE A 58 -9.31 -5.15 10.03
N ALA A 59 -7.99 -5.17 10.14
CA ALA A 59 -7.16 -4.16 9.54
C ALA A 59 -5.98 -4.74 8.76
N TYR A 60 -5.47 -3.94 7.82
CA TYR A 60 -4.11 -4.05 7.32
C TYR A 60 -3.33 -2.86 7.90
N ASP A 61 -2.27 -3.16 8.63
CA ASP A 61 -1.37 -2.17 9.23
C ASP A 61 -0.09 -2.16 8.39
N GLY A 62 -0.04 -1.23 7.44
CA GLY A 62 1.03 -1.14 6.45
C GLY A 62 2.04 -0.07 6.82
N GLN A 63 3.12 0.03 6.05
CA GLN A 63 4.10 1.10 6.28
C GLN A 63 3.64 2.46 5.77
N HIS A 64 2.89 2.47 4.67
CA HIS A 64 2.47 3.67 3.95
C HIS A 64 0.96 3.75 3.72
N GLU A 65 0.25 2.64 3.91
CA GLU A 65 -1.18 2.55 3.73
C GLU A 65 -1.77 1.61 4.77
N ASP A 66 -2.78 2.10 5.49
CA ASP A 66 -3.53 1.31 6.44
C ASP A 66 -4.96 1.14 5.93
N TYR A 67 -5.51 -0.07 6.07
CA TYR A 67 -6.89 -0.36 5.70
C TYR A 67 -7.64 -0.82 6.95
N PHE A 68 -8.80 -0.24 7.20
CA PHE A 68 -9.64 -0.59 8.35
C PHE A 68 -11.02 -1.00 7.86
N PHE A 69 -11.41 -2.24 8.11
CA PHE A 69 -12.68 -2.80 7.70
C PHE A 69 -13.65 -2.86 8.86
N THR A 70 -14.86 -2.37 8.64
CA THR A 70 -16.00 -2.53 9.56
C THR A 70 -17.10 -3.32 8.85
N LYS A 71 -18.26 -3.47 9.50
CA LYS A 71 -19.42 -4.14 8.90
C LYS A 71 -19.96 -3.42 7.65
N ASN A 72 -19.88 -2.10 7.62
CA ASN A 72 -20.53 -1.25 6.61
C ASN A 72 -19.58 -0.25 5.95
N ALA A 73 -18.28 -0.29 6.26
CA ALA A 73 -17.32 0.65 5.69
C ALA A 73 -15.92 0.05 5.55
N VAL A 74 -15.14 0.71 4.72
CA VAL A 74 -13.69 0.61 4.67
C VAL A 74 -13.09 2.01 4.79
N GLN A 75 -12.08 2.16 5.64
CA GLN A 75 -11.26 3.38 5.70
C GLN A 75 -9.85 3.04 5.23
N ILE A 76 -9.32 3.86 4.34
CA ILE A 76 -7.96 3.79 3.82
C ILE A 76 -7.23 5.02 4.33
N GLU A 77 -6.10 4.84 5.00
CA GLU A 77 -5.22 5.93 5.41
C GLU A 77 -3.94 5.86 4.61
N LEU A 78 -3.66 6.89 3.83
CA LEU A 78 -2.41 7.04 3.09
C LEU A 78 -1.47 7.90 3.91
N VAL A 79 -0.34 7.32 4.31
CA VAL A 79 0.64 7.94 5.20
C VAL A 79 1.91 8.27 4.43
N GLN A 80 2.18 9.56 4.27
CA GLN A 80 3.41 10.07 3.69
C GLN A 80 4.30 10.63 4.78
N LYS A 81 5.51 10.07 4.91
CA LYS A 81 6.53 10.49 5.88
C LYS A 81 7.69 11.12 5.13
N LYS A 82 8.06 12.35 5.49
CA LYS A 82 9.20 13.07 4.92
C LYS A 82 10.03 13.69 6.02
N TRP A 83 11.34 13.42 6.03
CA TRP A 83 12.29 14.17 6.83
C TRP A 83 12.47 15.56 6.23
N ILE A 84 12.21 16.59 7.04
CA ILE A 84 12.39 17.99 6.66
C ILE A 84 13.30 18.66 7.67
N LYS A 85 14.00 19.73 7.27
CA LYS A 85 14.81 20.51 8.20
C LYS A 85 13.89 21.21 9.20
N GLU A 86 14.29 21.25 10.47
CA GLU A 86 13.48 21.85 11.54
C GLU A 86 13.11 23.31 11.23
N GLU A 87 14.01 24.09 10.65
CA GLU A 87 13.72 25.47 10.23
C GLU A 87 12.55 25.59 9.23
N GLU A 88 12.37 24.62 8.34
CA GLU A 88 11.27 24.58 7.38
C GLU A 88 9.95 24.21 8.07
N TYR A 89 10.02 23.30 9.04
CA TYR A 89 8.88 22.91 9.87
C TYR A 89 8.41 24.05 10.79
N GLU A 90 9.33 24.76 11.43
CA GLU A 90 9.03 25.91 12.29
C GLU A 90 8.39 27.05 11.52
N LYS A 91 8.88 27.40 10.31
CA LYS A 91 8.29 28.46 9.48
C LYS A 91 6.83 28.18 9.12
N GLU A 92 6.46 26.93 8.84
CA GLU A 92 5.06 26.53 8.62
C GLU A 92 4.21 26.60 9.91
N ARG A 93 4.81 26.31 11.07
CA ARG A 93 4.14 26.31 12.38
C ARG A 93 3.98 27.72 12.96
N GLU A 94 4.97 28.60 12.79
CA GLU A 94 4.98 30.01 13.19
C GLU A 94 3.90 30.81 12.47
N TYR A 95 3.54 30.43 11.24
CA TYR A 95 2.38 31.00 10.54
C TYR A 95 1.05 30.72 11.25
N LYS A 96 0.99 29.68 12.11
CA LYS A 96 -0.19 29.30 12.91
C LYS A 96 -0.13 29.73 14.38
N ASN A 97 1.04 29.96 14.96
CA ASN A 97 1.17 30.42 16.34
C ASN A 97 2.37 31.36 16.48
N ARG A 98 2.12 32.65 16.71
CA ARG A 98 3.16 33.62 17.07
C ARG A 98 3.52 33.45 18.54
N SER A 99 4.69 32.88 18.85
CA SER A 99 5.68 33.49 19.76
C SER A 99 6.88 32.58 20.04
N LYS A 100 8.03 33.24 20.16
CA LYS A 100 9.31 32.83 20.75
C LYS A 100 10.17 31.86 19.95
N LYS A 101 11.18 32.45 19.32
CA LYS A 101 12.39 31.78 18.84
C LYS A 101 13.53 32.08 19.81
N GLN A 102 14.23 31.04 20.26
CA GLN A 102 15.52 31.15 20.94
C GLN A 102 16.48 30.16 20.26
N ASP A 103 17.62 30.69 19.84
CA ASP A 103 18.60 30.05 18.95
C ASP A 103 19.15 28.73 19.52
N ARG A 104 19.07 27.66 18.71
CA ARG A 104 19.90 26.46 18.79
C ARG A 104 20.39 26.10 17.39
N GLU A 105 21.71 26.12 17.23
CA GLU A 105 22.40 25.72 16.02
C GLU A 105 22.79 24.23 16.11
N GLU A 106 21.83 23.34 15.87
CA GLU A 106 22.09 21.96 15.45
C GLU A 106 21.17 21.68 14.26
N GLU A 107 21.67 21.12 13.15
CA GLU A 107 20.83 20.79 11.98
C GLU A 107 19.92 19.59 12.32
N GLU A 108 18.86 19.85 13.08
CA GLU A 108 17.87 18.84 13.44
C GLU A 108 16.89 18.61 12.27
N TYR A 109 16.66 17.33 11.95
CA TYR A 109 15.65 16.91 10.99
C TYR A 109 14.40 16.42 11.73
N VAL A 110 13.24 16.93 11.33
CA VAL A 110 11.94 16.53 11.89
C VAL A 110 11.21 15.65 10.90
N LEU A 111 10.59 14.58 11.39
CA LEU A 111 9.71 13.73 10.60
C LEU A 111 8.35 14.40 10.44
N LYS A 112 8.04 14.88 9.23
CA LYS A 112 6.71 15.37 8.87
C LYS A 112 5.87 14.23 8.33
N GLU A 113 4.73 14.00 8.97
CA GLU A 113 3.73 13.01 8.54
C GLU A 113 2.51 13.71 7.97
N LYS A 114 2.09 13.32 6.77
CA LYS A 114 0.83 13.72 6.14
C LYS A 114 -0.05 12.49 6.02
N ARG A 115 -1.27 12.56 6.56
CA ARG A 115 -2.29 11.53 6.41
C ARG A 115 -3.41 12.00 5.51
N GLU A 116 -3.78 11.19 4.53
CA GLU A 116 -4.98 11.35 3.72
C GLU A 116 -5.92 10.20 4.04
N ILE A 117 -7.17 10.52 4.39
CA ILE A 117 -8.17 9.54 4.82
C ILE A 117 -9.25 9.44 3.75
N ILE A 118 -9.47 8.23 3.26
CA ILE A 118 -10.53 7.89 2.30
C ILE A 118 -11.47 6.94 3.00
N VAL A 119 -12.78 7.22 2.97
CA VAL A 119 -13.80 6.35 3.57
C VAL A 119 -14.78 5.93 2.48
N GLY A 120 -14.92 4.62 2.30
CA GLY A 120 -15.96 4.00 1.49
C GLY A 120 -17.03 3.38 2.37
N GLU A 121 -18.29 3.68 2.10
CA GLU A 121 -19.44 3.06 2.76
C GLU A 121 -20.05 1.99 1.85
N TRP A 122 -20.33 0.82 2.42
CA TRP A 122 -21.03 -0.27 1.75
C TRP A 122 -22.54 0.01 1.80
N LEU A 123 -23.15 0.28 0.65
CA LEU A 123 -24.59 0.50 0.58
C LEU A 123 -25.33 -0.85 0.61
N ASN A 124 -26.49 -0.87 1.28
CA ASN A 124 -27.35 -2.06 1.40
C ASN A 124 -26.67 -3.30 2.00
N THR A 125 -25.74 -3.11 2.94
CA THR A 125 -25.11 -4.22 3.66
C THR A 125 -26.08 -4.97 4.57
N ASN A 126 -25.90 -6.29 4.64
CA ASN A 126 -26.58 -7.13 5.62
C ASN A 126 -26.11 -6.75 7.05
N PRO A 127 -26.99 -6.48 8.02
CA PRO A 127 -26.59 -6.17 9.39
C PRO A 127 -25.78 -7.28 10.09
N ASN A 128 -25.87 -8.51 9.58
CA ASN A 128 -25.20 -9.71 10.09
C ASN A 128 -23.97 -10.11 9.26
N VAL A 129 -23.17 -9.14 8.79
CA VAL A 129 -21.87 -9.45 8.15
C VAL A 129 -20.98 -10.22 9.11
N THR A 130 -20.47 -11.35 8.65
CA THR A 130 -19.41 -12.13 9.31
C THR A 130 -18.22 -12.14 8.39
N VAL A 131 -17.02 -11.87 8.93
CA VAL A 131 -15.80 -11.95 8.13
C VAL A 131 -15.14 -13.31 8.35
N ILE A 132 -14.75 -13.95 7.25
CA ILE A 132 -14.17 -15.30 7.25
C ILE A 132 -12.77 -15.18 6.65
N PHE A 133 -11.77 -15.70 7.36
CA PHE A 133 -10.41 -15.82 6.84
C PHE A 133 -10.28 -17.15 6.10
N GLU A 134 -10.06 -17.11 4.79
CA GLU A 134 -9.82 -18.30 3.98
C GLU A 134 -8.43 -18.88 4.28
N ASP A 135 -7.40 -18.02 4.23
CA ASP A 135 -6.01 -18.40 4.46
C ASP A 135 -5.46 -17.74 5.73
N LYS A 136 -5.24 -18.54 6.77
CA LYS A 136 -4.60 -18.08 8.02
C LYS A 136 -3.10 -18.30 7.95
N ASN A 137 -2.32 -17.25 8.25
CA ASN A 137 -0.89 -17.41 8.42
C ASN A 137 -0.58 -18.16 9.75
N LEU A 138 0.58 -18.82 9.80
CA LEU A 138 1.07 -19.49 11.02
C LEU A 138 1.86 -18.55 11.94
N PHE A 139 2.09 -17.31 11.50
CA PHE A 139 2.95 -16.35 12.20
C PHE A 139 2.14 -15.56 13.22
N TYR A 140 2.66 -15.47 14.44
CA TYR A 140 2.09 -14.63 15.48
C TYR A 140 2.58 -13.19 15.32
N SER A 141 1.66 -12.24 15.45
CA SER A 141 1.98 -10.82 15.59
C SER A 141 1.82 -10.43 17.05
N SER A 142 2.85 -9.83 17.64
CA SER A 142 2.75 -9.23 18.97
C SER A 142 2.40 -7.76 18.85
N TYR A 143 1.28 -7.37 19.46
CA TYR A 143 0.90 -5.97 19.60
C TYR A 143 0.96 -5.58 21.06
N THR A 144 1.62 -4.47 21.36
CA THR A 144 1.50 -3.79 22.65
C THR A 144 0.52 -2.66 22.46
N PHE A 145 -0.65 -2.75 23.07
CA PHE A 145 -1.63 -1.67 23.04
C PHE A 145 -1.93 -1.26 24.48
N LYS A 146 -1.93 0.06 24.74
CA LYS A 146 -2.25 0.60 26.06
C LYS A 146 -3.75 0.51 26.29
N GLU A 147 -4.14 -0.17 27.36
CA GLU A 147 -5.50 -0.12 27.87
C GLU A 147 -5.48 0.72 29.15
N ASN A 148 -6.24 1.83 29.17
CA ASN A 148 -6.35 2.71 30.35
C ASN A 148 -5.03 3.28 30.92
N GLY A 149 -3.97 3.35 30.12
CA GLY A 149 -2.71 4.01 30.51
C GLY A 149 -1.63 3.08 31.07
N GLU A 150 -1.92 1.79 31.25
CA GLU A 150 -0.93 0.76 31.59
C GLU A 150 -0.67 -0.14 30.37
N PHE A 151 0.55 -0.69 30.30
CA PHE A 151 1.03 -1.52 29.18
C PHE A 151 0.70 -2.99 29.39
#